data_AF-A0A819DL91-F1
#
_entry.id   AF-A0A819DL91-F1
#
_cell.length_a   1.000
_cell.length_b   1.000
_cell.length_c   1.000
_cell.angle_alpha   90.00
_cell.angle_beta   90.00
_cell.angle_gamma   90.00
#
_symmetry.space_group_name_H-M   'P 1'
#
loop_
_entity.id
_entity.type
_entity.pdbx_description
1 polymer ?
#
loop_
_entity_poly.entity_id
_entity_poly.type
_entity_poly.pdbx_seq_one_letter_code
_entity_poly.pdbx_strand_id
1 'polypeptide(L)'
;MIIWFLTLFIIGIWRITYKPSILRAFNPWEAFNYLLQEKERGFLQIGGVFLPVTGLEALYADLGHFGQWSIRYAWLCIAFPAVVANYLGQGALLIADPTLVDNPFYHAVPDWCHWPMVVLATAATIIASQAIITGSFSLISQAIALECSVPFGIIHTSKTIAGQIYVPAINFILMILTIIVTVGFQTGSNITNAYGFTVCSEMIVTTILYIIFLVIDSYTRASNATKIPAGGWVAIVIGVTFLYLAFRALPVRLGILNNHSRQNSSTAFPATLTVNTTSVENESDCDSESDDDHETVHQAGLARAPIRVLLVKNIPIG
;
A
#
# COMPACT_ATOMS: atom_id res chain seq x y z
N MET A 1 5.89 -9.66 -7.65
CA MET A 1 6.74 -8.84 -6.75
C MET A 1 7.84 -9.62 -6.07
N ILE A 2 7.56 -10.75 -5.38
CA ILE A 2 8.63 -11.51 -4.68
C ILE A 2 9.76 -11.94 -5.61
N ILE A 3 9.42 -12.52 -6.77
CA ILE A 3 10.42 -12.93 -7.77
C ILE A 3 11.28 -11.73 -8.21
N TRP A 4 10.66 -10.59 -8.51
CA TRP A 4 11.35 -9.35 -8.87
C TRP A 4 12.38 -8.93 -7.81
N PHE A 5 11.96 -8.77 -6.56
CA PHE A 5 12.87 -8.36 -5.48
C PHE A 5 13.95 -9.40 -5.19
N LEU A 6 13.64 -10.69 -5.26
CA LEU A 6 14.62 -11.76 -5.10
C LEU A 6 15.69 -11.70 -6.20
N THR A 7 15.28 -11.50 -7.46
CA THR A 7 16.20 -11.34 -8.59
C THR A 7 17.10 -10.11 -8.41
N LEU A 8 16.54 -8.96 -8.00
CA LEU A 8 17.31 -7.76 -7.69
C LEU A 8 18.36 -8.00 -6.59
N PHE A 9 17.95 -8.69 -5.53
CA PHE A 9 18.82 -9.03 -4.41
C PHE A 9 19.97 -9.95 -4.85
N ILE A 10 19.69 -11.03 -5.58
CA ILE A 10 20.70 -11.99 -6.05
C ILE A 10 21.72 -11.30 -6.97
N ILE A 11 21.26 -10.51 -7.96
CA ILE A 11 22.13 -9.80 -8.89
C ILE A 11 22.98 -8.76 -8.14
N GLY A 12 22.37 -8.04 -7.20
CA GLY A 12 23.06 -7.07 -6.36
C GLY A 12 24.19 -7.70 -5.55
N ILE A 13 23.88 -8.77 -4.81
CA ILE A 13 24.88 -9.52 -4.01
C ILE A 13 25.99 -10.07 -4.91
N TRP A 14 25.64 -10.66 -6.06
CA TRP A 14 26.61 -11.18 -7.00
C TRP A 14 27.62 -10.10 -7.43
N ARG A 15 27.16 -8.89 -7.81
CA ARG A 15 28.06 -7.78 -8.18
C ARG A 15 28.87 -7.23 -7.01
N ILE A 16 28.30 -7.16 -5.81
CA ILE A 16 29.04 -6.76 -4.60
C ILE A 16 30.22 -7.70 -4.34
N THR A 17 30.07 -9.01 -4.57
CA THR A 17 31.19 -9.96 -4.35
C THR A 17 32.37 -9.75 -5.31
N TYR A 18 32.16 -9.20 -6.51
CA TYR A 18 33.25 -8.87 -7.43
C TYR A 18 34.04 -7.63 -7.01
N LYS A 19 33.38 -6.63 -6.40
CA LYS A 19 34.04 -5.42 -5.87
C LYS A 19 33.54 -5.12 -4.45
N PRO A 20 34.06 -5.82 -3.42
CA PRO A 20 33.64 -5.61 -2.03
C PRO A 20 33.96 -4.21 -1.48
N SER A 21 34.84 -3.46 -2.16
CA SER A 21 35.16 -2.07 -1.80
C SER A 21 33.93 -1.16 -1.76
N ILE A 22 32.85 -1.50 -2.48
CA ILE A 22 31.60 -0.74 -2.44
C ILE A 22 30.98 -0.68 -1.04
N LEU A 23 31.27 -1.65 -0.16
CA LEU A 23 30.76 -1.66 1.21
C LEU A 23 31.26 -0.48 2.05
N ARG A 24 32.32 0.22 1.60
CA ARG A 24 32.72 1.51 2.18
C ARG A 24 31.62 2.56 2.07
N ALA A 25 30.64 2.41 1.17
CA ALA A 25 29.49 3.31 1.07
C ALA A 25 28.64 3.35 2.35
N PHE A 26 28.71 2.34 3.23
CA PHE A 26 28.07 2.40 4.55
C PHE A 26 28.80 3.29 5.55
N ASN A 27 30.04 3.68 5.28
CA ASN A 27 30.79 4.61 6.12
C ASN A 27 30.36 6.05 5.79
N PRO A 28 29.71 6.78 6.72
CA PRO A 28 29.27 8.15 6.47
C PRO A 28 30.44 9.12 6.17
N TRP A 29 31.66 8.75 6.55
CA TRP A 29 32.86 9.53 6.25
C TRP A 29 33.12 9.67 4.74
N GLU A 30 32.79 8.64 3.95
CA GLU A 30 32.96 8.68 2.49
C GLU A 30 32.03 9.73 1.86
N ALA A 31 30.77 9.79 2.32
CA ALA A 31 29.82 10.80 1.87
C ALA A 31 30.27 12.22 2.25
N PHE A 32 30.79 12.41 3.47
CA PHE A 32 31.28 13.71 3.92
C PHE A 32 32.50 14.17 3.12
N ASN A 33 33.47 13.29 2.89
CA ASN A 33 34.63 13.59 2.05
C ASN A 33 34.22 13.95 0.62
N TYR A 34 33.27 13.19 0.05
CA TYR A 34 32.75 13.46 -1.29
C TYR A 34 32.12 14.85 -1.39
N LEU A 35 31.30 15.23 -0.40
CA LEU A 35 30.66 16.54 -0.34
C LEU A 35 31.66 17.70 -0.19
N LEU A 36 32.71 17.51 0.60
CA LEU A 36 33.76 18.52 0.79
C LEU A 36 34.65 18.70 -0.44
N GLN A 37 34.93 17.61 -1.17
CA GLN A 37 35.77 17.65 -2.36
C GLN A 37 35.02 18.28 -3.53
N GLU A 38 33.81 17.76 -3.83
CA GLU A 38 33.13 18.09 -5.09
C GLU A 38 32.16 19.27 -4.99
N LYS A 39 32.04 19.88 -3.80
CA LYS A 39 31.31 21.12 -3.48
C LYS A 39 30.02 21.29 -4.29
N GLU A 40 30.06 22.05 -5.38
CA GLU A 40 28.89 22.33 -6.24
C GLU A 40 28.31 21.07 -6.90
N ARG A 41 29.17 20.17 -7.41
CA ARG A 41 28.73 18.89 -8.00
C ARG A 41 28.19 17.95 -6.94
N GLY A 42 28.84 17.90 -5.78
CA GLY A 42 28.37 17.14 -4.62
C GLY A 42 26.99 17.60 -4.14
N PHE A 43 26.77 18.92 -4.09
CA PHE A 43 25.49 19.52 -3.73
C PHE A 43 24.37 19.13 -4.71
N LEU A 44 24.62 19.24 -6.02
CA LEU A 44 23.65 18.86 -7.04
C LEU A 44 23.27 17.37 -6.95
N GLN A 45 24.21 16.50 -6.60
CA GLN A 45 23.95 15.06 -6.48
C GLN A 45 23.14 14.67 -5.24
N ILE A 46 23.12 15.47 -4.17
CA ILE A 46 22.22 15.22 -3.03
C ILE A 46 20.76 15.17 -3.48
N GLY A 47 20.37 16.01 -4.46
CA GLY A 47 19.02 15.94 -5.05
C GLY A 47 18.70 14.58 -5.65
N GLY A 48 19.69 13.94 -6.28
CA GLY A 48 19.60 12.57 -6.81
C GLY A 48 19.43 11.51 -5.72
N VAL A 49 20.07 11.69 -4.56
CA VAL A 49 19.96 10.80 -3.39
C VAL A 49 18.59 10.89 -2.73
N PHE A 50 17.88 12.00 -2.90
CA PHE A 50 16.54 12.17 -2.35
C PHE A 50 15.45 11.42 -3.14
N LEU A 51 15.65 11.19 -4.45
CA LEU A 51 14.71 10.45 -5.30
C LEU A 51 14.30 9.08 -4.72
N PRO A 52 15.21 8.22 -4.23
CA PRO A 52 14.84 6.96 -3.57
C PRO A 52 13.89 7.09 -2.36
N VAL A 53 13.87 8.24 -1.68
CA VAL A 53 13.03 8.48 -0.49
C VAL A 53 11.55 8.71 -0.86
N THR A 54 11.31 9.21 -2.08
CA THR A 54 9.98 9.59 -2.59
C THR A 54 8.98 8.42 -2.71
N GLY A 55 9.42 7.17 -2.58
CA GLY A 55 8.55 6.00 -2.60
C GLY A 55 7.81 5.71 -1.28
N LEU A 56 8.19 6.35 -0.17
CA LEU A 56 7.61 6.09 1.15
C LEU A 56 6.15 6.56 1.27
N GLU A 57 5.74 7.59 0.52
CA GLU A 57 4.39 8.15 0.58
C GLU A 57 3.35 7.25 -0.09
N ALA A 58 3.75 6.55 -1.14
CA ALA A 58 2.91 5.51 -1.75
C ALA A 58 2.60 4.38 -0.74
N LEU A 59 3.56 4.02 0.12
CA LEU A 59 3.31 3.07 1.21
C LEU A 59 2.30 3.62 2.23
N TYR A 60 2.28 4.94 2.47
CA TYR A 60 1.33 5.57 3.37
C TYR A 60 -0.10 5.61 2.81
N ALA A 61 -0.25 5.89 1.51
CA ALA A 61 -1.54 5.84 0.83
C ALA A 61 -2.20 4.45 0.94
N ASP A 62 -1.39 3.38 0.95
CA ASP A 62 -1.85 2.00 1.05
C ASP A 62 -2.29 1.56 2.46
N LEU A 63 -2.10 2.38 3.52
CA LEU A 63 -2.67 2.08 4.85
C LEU A 63 -4.20 2.04 4.85
N GLY A 64 -4.85 2.64 3.84
CA GLY A 64 -6.29 2.52 3.66
C GLY A 64 -6.77 1.10 3.32
N HIS A 65 -5.86 0.20 2.92
CA HIS A 65 -6.19 -1.17 2.52
C HIS A 65 -5.43 -2.23 3.32
N PHE A 66 -4.22 -1.92 3.79
CA PHE A 66 -3.36 -2.87 4.48
C PHE A 66 -3.01 -2.44 5.90
N GLY A 67 -2.86 -3.41 6.81
CA GLY A 67 -2.41 -3.13 8.16
C GLY A 67 -0.95 -2.66 8.20
N GLN A 68 -0.65 -1.69 9.09
CA GLN A 68 0.68 -1.11 9.26
C GLN A 68 1.83 -2.14 9.42
N TRP A 69 1.57 -3.26 10.09
CA TRP A 69 2.58 -4.31 10.31
C TRP A 69 2.88 -5.10 9.04
N SER A 70 1.87 -5.35 8.19
CA SER A 70 2.05 -6.02 6.90
C SER A 70 2.98 -5.21 5.99
N ILE A 71 2.74 -3.90 5.91
CA ILE A 71 3.55 -2.97 5.12
C ILE A 71 5.00 -2.94 5.66
N ARG A 72 5.18 -2.81 6.97
CA ARG A 72 6.50 -2.76 7.61
C ARG A 72 7.32 -4.02 7.34
N TYR A 73 6.73 -5.22 7.49
CA TYR A 73 7.45 -6.47 7.21
C TYR A 73 7.78 -6.62 5.73
N ALA A 74 6.83 -6.34 4.83
CA ALA A 74 7.09 -6.41 3.39
C ALA A 74 8.20 -5.45 2.96
N TRP A 75 8.21 -4.23 3.51
CA TRP A 75 9.25 -3.25 3.24
C TRP A 75 10.60 -3.66 3.81
N LEU A 76 10.69 -3.89 5.13
CA LEU A 76 11.97 -4.12 5.81
C LEU A 76 12.61 -5.46 5.49
N CYS A 77 11.82 -6.51 5.24
CA CYS A 77 12.34 -7.86 5.02
C CYS A 77 12.54 -8.20 3.53
N ILE A 78 11.83 -7.53 2.61
CA ILE A 78 11.86 -7.88 1.19
C ILE A 78 12.35 -6.70 0.34
N ALA A 79 11.61 -5.60 0.31
CA ALA A 79 11.89 -4.50 -0.62
C ALA A 79 13.20 -3.79 -0.29
N PHE A 80 13.38 -3.38 0.96
CA PHE A 80 14.55 -2.65 1.44
C PHE A 80 15.88 -3.39 1.18
N PRO A 81 16.08 -4.66 1.64
CA PRO A 81 17.34 -5.36 1.40
C PRO A 81 17.60 -5.60 -0.09
N ALA A 82 16.56 -5.90 -0.89
CA ALA A 82 16.68 -6.11 -2.32
C ALA A 82 17.14 -4.85 -3.07
N VAL A 83 16.51 -3.70 -2.76
CA VAL A 83 16.83 -2.42 -3.40
C VAL A 83 18.22 -1.93 -2.99
N VAL A 84 18.57 -2.02 -1.71
CA VAL A 84 19.93 -1.65 -1.22
C VAL A 84 21.00 -2.52 -1.88
N ALA A 85 20.82 -3.85 -1.92
CA ALA A 85 21.76 -4.74 -2.58
C ALA A 85 21.88 -4.42 -4.08
N ASN A 86 20.79 -4.09 -4.75
CA ASN A 86 20.80 -3.73 -6.16
C ASN A 86 21.57 -2.43 -6.44
N TYR A 87 21.34 -1.36 -5.67
CA TYR A 87 22.08 -0.10 -5.82
C TYR A 87 23.58 -0.27 -5.52
N LEU A 88 23.93 -1.01 -4.47
CA LEU A 88 25.33 -1.34 -4.18
C LEU A 88 25.95 -2.20 -5.30
N GLY A 89 25.20 -3.14 -5.87
CA GLY A 89 25.64 -3.92 -7.02
C GLY A 89 25.93 -3.06 -8.27
N GLN A 90 25.06 -2.08 -8.55
CA GLN A 90 25.29 -1.11 -9.64
C GLN A 90 26.50 -0.22 -9.35
N GLY A 91 26.67 0.25 -8.11
CA GLY A 91 27.86 1.01 -7.69
C GLY A 91 29.15 0.19 -7.82
N ALA A 92 29.12 -1.09 -7.43
CA ALA A 92 30.25 -2.02 -7.59
C ALA A 92 30.63 -2.20 -9.07
N LEU A 93 29.65 -2.26 -9.97
CA LEU A 93 29.87 -2.33 -11.41
C LEU A 93 30.55 -1.06 -11.93
N LEU A 94 30.06 0.12 -11.54
CA LEU A 94 30.62 1.41 -11.97
C LEU A 94 32.03 1.68 -11.44
N ILE A 95 32.37 1.17 -10.25
CA ILE A 95 33.75 1.19 -9.73
C ILE A 95 34.67 0.32 -10.59
N ALA A 96 34.17 -0.81 -11.12
CA ALA A 96 34.96 -1.70 -11.95
C ALA A 96 35.13 -1.14 -13.38
N ASP A 97 34.06 -0.59 -13.95
CA ASP A 97 34.04 -0.03 -15.29
C ASP A 97 33.14 1.22 -15.35
N PRO A 98 33.74 2.43 -15.34
CA PRO A 98 33.01 3.68 -15.42
C PRO A 98 32.31 3.93 -16.76
N THR A 99 32.63 3.16 -17.82
CA THR A 99 32.02 3.37 -19.15
C THR A 99 30.58 2.87 -19.22
N LEU A 100 30.13 2.08 -18.25
CA LEU A 100 28.81 1.45 -18.19
C LEU A 100 27.72 2.35 -17.54
N VAL A 101 27.90 3.67 -17.53
CA VAL A 101 27.00 4.64 -16.89
C VAL A 101 25.64 4.76 -17.59
N ASP A 102 25.54 4.44 -18.88
CA ASP A 102 24.31 4.64 -19.64
C ASP A 102 23.15 3.76 -19.13
N ASN A 103 23.45 2.51 -18.76
CA ASN A 103 22.44 1.61 -18.18
C ASN A 103 23.03 0.59 -17.19
N PRO A 104 23.45 1.04 -16.00
CA PRO A 104 24.13 0.19 -15.02
C PRO A 104 23.26 -0.98 -14.56
N PHE A 105 21.94 -0.82 -14.60
CA PHE A 105 20.99 -1.87 -14.25
C PHE A 105 21.08 -3.08 -15.20
N TYR A 106 20.95 -2.86 -16.52
CA TYR A 106 20.99 -3.97 -17.47
C TYR A 106 22.40 -4.53 -17.68
N HIS A 107 23.44 -3.70 -17.54
CA HIS A 107 24.83 -4.19 -17.55
C HIS A 107 25.18 -5.01 -16.29
N ALA A 108 24.47 -4.83 -15.18
CA ALA A 108 24.65 -5.67 -14.01
C ALA A 108 24.16 -7.12 -14.23
N VAL A 109 23.28 -7.36 -15.21
CA VAL A 109 22.71 -8.68 -15.50
C VAL A 109 23.62 -9.49 -16.44
N PRO A 110 23.78 -10.81 -16.25
CA PRO A 110 24.47 -11.66 -17.22
C PRO A 110 23.77 -11.65 -18.59
N ASP A 111 24.54 -11.77 -19.67
CA ASP A 111 24.02 -11.65 -21.06
C ASP A 111 22.86 -12.61 -21.37
N TRP A 112 22.94 -13.85 -20.87
CA TRP A 112 21.89 -14.86 -21.06
C TRP A 112 20.57 -14.55 -20.32
N CYS A 113 20.64 -13.73 -19.26
CA CYS A 113 19.49 -13.32 -18.45
C CYS A 113 18.90 -11.98 -18.87
N HIS A 114 19.47 -11.29 -19.87
CA HIS A 114 19.04 -9.95 -20.23
C HIS A 114 17.56 -9.89 -20.67
N TRP A 115 17.16 -10.70 -21.65
CA TRP A 115 15.77 -10.76 -22.12
C TRP A 115 14.77 -11.22 -21.05
N PRO A 116 15.03 -12.30 -20.28
CA PRO A 116 14.20 -12.65 -19.13
C PRO A 116 14.02 -11.50 -18.14
N MET A 117 15.09 -10.73 -17.89
CA MET A 117 15.03 -9.59 -16.98
C MET A 117 14.14 -8.46 -17.51
N VAL A 118 14.20 -8.16 -18.81
CA VAL A 118 13.32 -7.15 -19.43
C VAL A 118 11.85 -7.54 -19.27
N VAL A 119 11.50 -8.81 -19.50
CA VAL A 119 10.12 -9.31 -19.32
C VAL A 119 9.69 -9.21 -17.85
N LEU A 120 10.57 -9.61 -16.92
CA LEU A 120 10.29 -9.55 -15.49
C LEU A 120 10.12 -8.10 -15.01
N ALA A 121 10.98 -7.19 -15.46
CA ALA A 121 10.90 -5.76 -15.17
C ALA A 121 9.57 -5.18 -15.68
N THR A 122 9.21 -5.49 -16.92
CA THR A 122 7.93 -5.05 -17.53
C THR A 122 6.74 -5.54 -16.71
N ALA A 123 6.72 -6.82 -16.35
CA ALA A 123 5.66 -7.38 -15.50
C ALA A 123 5.61 -6.71 -14.12
N ALA A 124 6.77 -6.40 -13.54
CA ALA A 124 6.83 -5.69 -12.27
C ALA A 124 6.30 -4.25 -12.38
N THR A 125 6.63 -3.53 -13.45
CA THR A 125 6.10 -2.20 -13.74
C THR A 125 4.59 -2.20 -13.87
N ILE A 126 4.00 -3.17 -14.59
CA ILE A 126 2.54 -3.29 -14.73
C ILE A 126 1.87 -3.44 -13.36
N ILE A 127 2.40 -4.34 -12.52
CA ILE A 127 1.85 -4.57 -11.17
C ILE A 127 1.99 -3.30 -10.31
N ALA A 128 3.12 -2.61 -10.39
CA ALA A 128 3.33 -1.36 -9.66
C ALA A 128 2.35 -0.26 -10.10
N SER A 129 2.12 -0.11 -11.41
CA SER A 129 1.13 0.84 -11.94
C SER A 129 -0.28 0.54 -11.44
N GLN A 130 -0.68 -0.73 -11.37
CA GLN A 130 -2.00 -1.11 -10.84
C GLN A 130 -2.18 -0.76 -9.36
N ALA A 131 -1.12 -0.92 -8.57
CA ALA A 131 -1.14 -0.52 -7.15
C ALA A 131 -1.39 1.00 -7.01
N ILE A 132 -0.68 1.83 -7.78
CA ILE A 132 -0.83 3.30 -7.72
C ILE A 132 -2.22 3.75 -8.19
N ILE A 133 -2.77 3.14 -9.24
CA ILE A 133 -4.13 3.44 -9.73
C ILE A 133 -5.16 3.14 -8.62
N THR A 134 -5.04 1.99 -7.97
CA THR A 134 -5.93 1.59 -6.87
C THR A 134 -5.77 2.51 -5.65
N GLY A 135 -4.53 2.87 -5.28
CA GLY A 135 -4.25 3.83 -4.22
C GLY A 135 -4.87 5.21 -4.51
N SER A 136 -4.87 5.64 -5.77
CA SER A 136 -5.50 6.90 -6.20
C SER A 136 -7.02 6.89 -6.00
N PHE A 137 -7.71 5.76 -6.26
CA PHE A 137 -9.14 5.63 -5.98
C PHE A 137 -9.44 5.77 -4.48
N SER A 138 -8.57 5.22 -3.63
CA SER A 138 -8.69 5.35 -2.18
C SER A 138 -8.56 6.79 -1.72
N LEU A 139 -7.53 7.52 -2.19
CA LEU A 139 -7.34 8.93 -1.86
C LEU A 139 -8.53 9.79 -2.31
N ILE A 140 -9.07 9.55 -3.50
CA ILE A 140 -10.27 10.27 -3.97
C ILE A 140 -11.50 9.94 -3.13
N SER A 141 -11.70 8.68 -2.74
CA SER A 141 -12.83 8.33 -1.86
C SER A 141 -12.74 9.01 -0.49
N GLN A 142 -11.53 9.17 0.05
CA GLN A 142 -11.29 9.90 1.30
C GLN A 142 -11.52 11.41 1.10
N ALA A 143 -11.10 11.98 -0.03
CA ALA A 143 -11.34 13.38 -0.36
C ALA A 143 -12.84 13.69 -0.52
N ILE A 144 -13.62 12.78 -1.09
CA ILE A 144 -15.09 12.90 -1.20
C ILE A 144 -15.72 12.86 0.21
N ALA A 145 -15.25 11.96 1.09
CA ALA A 145 -15.74 11.87 2.47
C ALA A 145 -15.42 13.13 3.30
N LEU A 146 -14.38 13.87 2.94
CA LEU A 146 -13.98 15.15 3.54
C LEU A 146 -14.61 16.35 2.82
N GLU A 147 -15.52 16.13 1.86
CA GLU A 147 -16.15 17.18 1.03
C GLU A 147 -15.14 18.09 0.30
N CYS A 148 -13.90 17.63 0.12
CA CYS A 148 -12.81 18.38 -0.52
C CYS A 148 -12.74 18.20 -2.04
N SER A 149 -13.50 17.27 -2.61
CA SER A 149 -13.52 16.98 -4.05
C SER A 149 -14.93 16.94 -4.62
N VAL A 150 -15.04 17.13 -5.94
CA VAL A 150 -16.29 16.94 -6.68
C VAL A 150 -16.78 15.49 -6.47
N PRO A 151 -18.09 15.27 -6.25
CA PRO A 151 -18.63 13.93 -6.09
C PRO A 151 -18.45 13.13 -7.39
N PHE A 152 -17.55 12.15 -7.38
CA PHE A 152 -17.41 11.16 -8.45
C PHE A 152 -18.29 9.95 -8.16
N GLY A 153 -18.78 9.28 -9.22
CA GLY A 153 -19.47 8.01 -9.09
C GLY A 153 -18.52 6.92 -8.59
N ILE A 154 -18.69 6.49 -7.34
CA ILE A 154 -17.93 5.39 -6.74
C ILE A 154 -18.67 4.08 -6.99
N ILE A 155 -17.99 3.12 -7.59
CA ILE A 155 -18.49 1.75 -7.75
C ILE A 155 -17.75 0.88 -6.73
N HIS A 156 -18.49 0.29 -5.80
CA HIS A 156 -17.95 -0.70 -4.88
C HIS A 156 -17.94 -2.06 -5.58
N THR A 157 -16.74 -2.56 -5.88
CA THR A 157 -16.56 -3.81 -6.63
C THR A 157 -16.89 -5.04 -5.78
N SER A 158 -16.89 -4.91 -4.44
CA SER A 158 -17.27 -5.98 -3.51
C SER A 158 -18.20 -5.48 -2.42
N LYS A 159 -19.27 -6.25 -2.14
CA LYS A 159 -20.22 -5.99 -1.04
C LYS A 159 -19.65 -6.36 0.34
N THR A 160 -18.55 -7.12 0.38
CA THR A 160 -17.95 -7.68 1.59
C THR A 160 -16.62 -7.02 1.99
N ILE A 161 -15.92 -6.36 1.06
CA ILE A 161 -14.62 -5.72 1.32
C ILE A 161 -14.73 -4.24 0.99
N ALA A 162 -14.80 -3.40 2.03
CA ALA A 162 -14.94 -1.95 1.91
C ALA A 162 -13.80 -1.26 1.13
N GLY A 163 -12.63 -1.92 1.01
CA GLY A 163 -11.47 -1.39 0.29
C GLY A 163 -11.52 -1.54 -1.24
N GLN A 164 -12.43 -2.32 -1.82
CA GLN A 164 -12.46 -2.48 -3.29
C GLN A 164 -13.29 -1.38 -3.95
N ILE A 165 -12.65 -0.24 -4.17
CA ILE A 165 -13.22 1.00 -4.70
C ILE A 165 -12.75 1.20 -6.14
N TYR A 166 -13.70 1.35 -7.07
CA TYR A 166 -13.42 1.70 -8.46
C TYR A 166 -14.07 3.04 -8.82
N VAL A 167 -13.28 3.96 -9.36
CA VAL A 167 -13.75 5.28 -9.79
C VAL A 167 -13.43 5.46 -11.28
N PRO A 168 -14.40 5.18 -12.19
CA PRO A 168 -14.16 5.17 -13.64
C PRO A 168 -13.59 6.50 -14.17
N ALA A 169 -14.13 7.63 -13.70
CA ALA A 169 -13.69 8.96 -14.13
C ALA A 169 -12.21 9.20 -13.84
N ILE A 170 -11.74 8.81 -12.64
CA ILE A 170 -10.34 8.95 -12.25
C ILE A 170 -9.45 8.05 -13.08
N ASN A 171 -9.88 6.84 -13.41
CA ASN A 171 -9.12 5.95 -14.29
C ASN A 171 -8.88 6.56 -15.68
N PHE A 172 -9.94 7.16 -16.27
CA PHE A 172 -9.82 7.85 -17.56
C PHE A 172 -8.93 9.09 -17.48
N ILE A 173 -9.05 9.89 -16.41
CA ILE A 173 -8.19 11.06 -16.19
C ILE A 173 -6.73 10.65 -16.07
N LEU A 174 -6.43 9.62 -15.24
CA LEU A 174 -5.08 9.09 -15.09
C LEU A 174 -4.51 8.61 -16.42
N MET A 175 -5.29 7.86 -17.21
CA MET A 175 -4.87 7.41 -18.54
C MET A 175 -4.47 8.59 -19.45
N ILE A 176 -5.32 9.62 -19.56
CA ILE A 176 -5.05 10.80 -20.40
C ILE A 176 -3.80 11.53 -19.92
N LEU A 177 -3.68 11.78 -18.61
CA LEU A 177 -2.53 12.48 -18.03
C LEU A 177 -1.23 11.71 -18.24
N THR A 178 -1.23 10.39 -18.05
CA THR A 178 -0.04 9.56 -18.29
C THR A 178 0.40 9.61 -19.74
N ILE A 179 -0.54 9.60 -20.71
CA ILE A 179 -0.21 9.75 -22.14
C ILE A 179 0.40 11.13 -22.40
N ILE A 180 -0.21 12.20 -21.89
CA ILE A 180 0.29 13.58 -22.05
C ILE A 180 1.71 13.73 -21.51
N VAL A 181 1.96 13.23 -20.29
CA VAL A 181 3.29 13.29 -19.66
C VAL A 181 4.30 12.49 -20.47
N THR A 182 3.95 11.28 -20.91
CA THR A 182 4.87 10.41 -21.67
C THR A 182 5.24 11.04 -23.02
N VAL A 183 4.26 11.54 -23.76
CA VAL A 183 4.48 12.20 -25.07
C VAL A 183 5.19 13.54 -24.91
N GLY A 184 4.87 14.30 -23.86
CA GLY A 184 5.43 15.63 -23.62
C GLY A 184 6.92 15.61 -23.28
N PHE A 185 7.36 14.68 -22.43
CA PHE A 185 8.76 14.64 -21.96
C PHE A 185 9.70 13.80 -22.85
N GLN A 186 9.15 12.85 -23.63
CA GLN A 186 9.82 11.98 -24.62
C GLN A 186 10.92 11.04 -24.11
N THR A 187 11.70 11.45 -23.11
CA THR A 187 12.82 10.70 -22.55
C THR A 187 12.57 10.35 -21.09
N GLY A 188 13.04 9.15 -20.67
CA GLY A 188 12.90 8.69 -19.30
C GLY A 188 13.64 9.58 -18.28
N SER A 189 14.78 10.17 -18.67
CA SER A 189 15.52 11.10 -17.82
C SER A 189 14.70 12.36 -17.51
N ASN A 190 14.03 12.93 -18.51
CA ASN A 190 13.21 14.12 -18.32
C ASN A 190 12.00 13.84 -17.42
N ILE A 191 11.34 12.70 -17.61
CA ILE A 191 10.23 12.25 -16.76
C ILE A 191 10.70 12.06 -15.31
N THR A 192 11.86 11.42 -15.12
CA THR A 192 12.43 11.17 -13.78
C THR A 192 12.76 12.47 -13.05
N ASN A 193 13.34 13.44 -13.76
CA ASN A 193 13.66 14.76 -13.19
C ASN A 193 12.39 15.54 -12.80
N ALA A 194 11.39 15.56 -13.68
CA ALA A 194 10.11 16.21 -13.41
C ALA A 194 9.39 15.56 -12.22
N TYR A 195 9.33 14.22 -12.20
CA TYR A 195 8.79 13.44 -11.10
C TYR A 195 9.47 13.77 -9.77
N GLY A 196 10.81 13.76 -9.75
CA GLY A 196 11.59 14.10 -8.55
C GLY A 196 11.24 15.48 -8.00
N PHE A 197 11.17 16.49 -8.86
CA PHE A 197 10.80 17.84 -8.44
C PHE A 197 9.37 17.93 -7.90
N THR A 198 8.40 17.30 -8.58
CA THR A 198 6.99 17.30 -8.16
C THR A 198 6.81 16.63 -6.80
N VAL A 199 7.42 15.47 -6.56
CA VAL A 199 7.28 14.79 -5.28
C VAL A 199 7.99 15.55 -4.17
N CYS A 200 9.19 16.09 -4.40
CA CYS A 200 9.83 16.98 -3.42
C CYS A 200 8.93 18.16 -3.02
N SER A 201 8.22 18.75 -3.99
CA SER A 201 7.30 19.86 -3.75
C SER A 201 6.08 19.41 -2.93
N GLU A 202 5.55 18.22 -3.22
CA GLU A 202 4.44 17.63 -2.48
C GLU A 202 4.84 17.31 -1.02
N MET A 203 6.02 16.72 -0.81
CA MET A 203 6.60 16.46 0.52
C MET A 203 6.74 17.73 1.36
N ILE A 204 7.09 18.87 0.74
CA ILE A 204 7.15 20.15 1.44
C ILE A 204 5.76 20.58 1.90
N VAL A 205 4.76 20.47 1.02
CA VAL A 205 3.37 20.82 1.35
C VAL A 205 2.83 19.93 2.47
N THR A 206 3.04 18.62 2.39
CA THR A 206 2.59 17.68 3.44
C THR A 206 3.29 17.94 4.76
N THR A 207 4.59 18.26 4.74
CA THR A 207 5.35 18.63 5.95
C THR A 207 4.82 19.91 6.59
N ILE A 208 4.55 20.95 5.79
CA ILE A 208 3.96 22.21 6.30
C ILE A 208 2.59 21.94 6.92
N LEU A 209 1.72 21.19 6.23
CA LEU A 209 0.40 20.85 6.73
C LEU A 209 0.48 20.06 8.03
N TYR A 210 1.41 19.10 8.12
CA TYR A 210 1.64 18.31 9.31
C TYR A 210 2.13 19.16 10.49
N ILE A 211 3.02 20.12 10.26
CA ILE A 211 3.48 21.06 11.30
C ILE A 211 2.30 21.90 11.82
N ILE A 212 1.45 22.42 10.95
CA ILE A 212 0.25 23.19 11.35
C ILE A 212 -0.67 22.32 12.21
N PHE A 213 -0.92 21.09 11.79
CA PHE A 213 -1.71 20.13 12.56
C PHE A 213 -1.11 19.91 13.96
N LEU A 214 0.20 19.65 14.05
CA LEU A 214 0.90 19.47 15.32
C LEU A 214 0.81 20.70 16.23
N VAL A 215 0.87 21.92 15.68
CA VAL A 215 0.74 23.15 16.47
C VAL A 215 -0.66 23.28 17.05
N ILE A 216 -1.71 23.08 16.24
CA ILE A 216 -3.11 23.16 16.69
C ILE A 216 -3.40 22.07 17.74
N ASP A 217 -2.97 20.85 17.45
CA ASP A 217 -3.21 19.71 18.31
C ASP A 217 -2.40 19.79 19.62
N SER A 218 -1.15 20.27 19.59
CA SER A 218 -0.38 20.53 20.81
C SER A 218 -1.01 21.64 21.67
N TYR A 219 -1.55 22.69 21.06
CA TYR A 219 -2.25 23.75 21.78
C TYR A 219 -3.54 23.24 22.46
N THR A 220 -4.35 22.47 21.73
CA THR A 220 -5.59 21.87 22.29
C THR A 220 -5.28 20.83 23.36
N ARG A 221 -4.23 20.02 23.20
CA ARG A 221 -3.74 19.10 24.25
C ARG A 221 -3.22 19.84 25.47
N ALA A 222 -2.46 20.93 25.30
CA ALA A 222 -2.00 21.75 26.41
C ALA A 222 -3.16 22.39 27.18
N SER A 223 -4.18 22.89 26.46
CA SER A 223 -5.42 23.39 27.07
C SER A 223 -6.12 22.29 27.88
N ASN A 224 -6.28 21.08 27.32
CA ASN A 224 -6.91 19.97 28.02
C ASN A 224 -6.04 19.40 29.16
N ALA A 225 -4.71 19.56 29.11
CA ALA A 225 -3.81 19.13 30.18
C ALA A 225 -4.07 19.90 31.49
N THR A 226 -4.53 21.15 31.42
CA THR A 226 -4.92 21.93 32.60
C THR A 226 -6.12 21.32 33.36
N LYS A 227 -6.93 20.48 32.69
CA LYS A 227 -8.09 19.79 33.28
C LYS A 227 -7.74 18.43 33.87
N ILE A 228 -6.48 17.96 33.72
CA ILE A 228 -6.01 16.69 34.28
C ILE A 228 -6.16 16.64 35.82
N PRO A 229 -5.76 17.68 36.59
CA PRO A 229 -5.91 17.67 38.04
C PRO A 229 -7.39 17.71 38.49
N ALA A 230 -8.26 18.34 37.68
CA ALA A 230 -9.69 18.50 37.99
C ALA A 230 -10.55 17.26 37.66
N GLY A 231 -9.96 16.17 37.20
CA GLY A 231 -10.66 14.91 36.90
C GLY A 231 -10.26 14.24 35.59
N GLY A 232 -9.49 14.91 34.73
CA GLY A 232 -9.00 14.33 33.47
C GLY A 232 -8.07 13.12 33.66
N TRP A 233 -7.46 12.96 34.84
CA TRP A 233 -6.64 11.79 35.19
C TRP A 233 -7.42 10.47 35.08
N VAL A 234 -8.74 10.47 35.31
CA VAL A 234 -9.59 9.27 35.21
C VAL A 234 -9.62 8.74 33.77
N ALA A 235 -9.76 9.62 32.78
CA ALA A 235 -9.75 9.24 31.36
C ALA A 235 -8.38 8.68 30.94
N ILE A 236 -7.28 9.22 31.49
CA ILE A 236 -5.92 8.72 31.25
C ILE A 236 -5.75 7.31 31.84
N VAL A 237 -6.20 7.08 33.07
CA VAL A 237 -6.14 5.75 33.71
C VAL A 237 -6.95 4.72 32.92
N ILE A 238 -8.16 5.06 32.48
CA ILE A 238 -9.00 4.20 31.64
C ILE A 238 -8.30 3.90 30.31
N GLY A 239 -7.74 4.91 29.64
CA GLY A 239 -7.03 4.77 28.38
C GLY A 239 -5.78 3.88 28.49
N VAL A 240 -4.96 4.09 29.53
CA VAL A 240 -3.77 3.27 29.81
C VAL A 240 -4.15 1.83 30.14
N THR A 241 -5.23 1.62 30.90
CA THR A 241 -5.73 0.28 31.24
C THR A 241 -6.22 -0.44 29.98
N PHE A 242 -6.96 0.24 29.11
CA PHE A 242 -7.37 -0.31 27.81
C PHE A 242 -6.18 -0.64 26.91
N LEU A 243 -5.18 0.23 26.86
CA LEU A 243 -3.96 0.02 26.10
C LEU A 243 -3.19 -1.20 26.62
N TYR A 244 -3.06 -1.35 27.93
CA TYR A 244 -2.43 -2.49 28.58
C TYR A 244 -3.17 -3.81 28.27
N LEU A 245 -4.50 -3.80 28.38
CA LEU A 245 -5.33 -4.96 28.03
C LEU A 245 -5.24 -5.31 26.54
N ALA A 246 -5.21 -4.31 25.65
CA ALA A 246 -5.05 -4.51 24.22
C ALA A 246 -3.69 -5.14 23.88
N PHE A 247 -2.60 -4.65 24.51
CA PHE A 247 -1.27 -5.25 24.35
C PHE A 247 -1.21 -6.68 24.88
N ARG A 248 -1.89 -6.99 25.98
CA ARG A 248 -1.97 -8.36 26.53
C ARG A 248 -2.83 -9.29 25.68
N ALA A 249 -3.89 -8.76 25.05
CA ALA A 249 -4.77 -9.52 24.16
C ALA A 249 -4.15 -9.77 22.78
N LEU A 250 -3.15 -8.98 22.37
CA LEU A 250 -2.47 -9.09 21.09
C LEU A 250 -1.85 -10.48 20.83
N PRO A 251 -1.03 -11.07 21.73
CA PRO A 251 -0.48 -12.42 21.53
C PRO A 251 -1.55 -13.52 21.53
N VAL A 252 -2.62 -13.36 22.31
CA VAL A 252 -3.75 -14.31 22.34
C VAL A 252 -4.50 -14.30 21.02
N ARG A 253 -4.77 -13.11 20.46
CA ARG A 253 -5.49 -12.94 19.20
C ARG A 253 -4.67 -13.43 17.99
N LEU A 254 -3.34 -13.22 18.03
CA LEU A 254 -2.41 -13.78 17.05
C LEU A 254 -2.33 -15.32 17.15
N GLY A 255 -2.38 -15.87 18.37
CA GLY A 255 -2.43 -17.33 18.58
C GLY A 255 -3.71 -17.99 18.06
N ILE A 256 -4.87 -17.35 18.24
CA ILE A 256 -6.17 -17.85 17.74
C ILE A 256 -6.21 -17.83 16.21
N LEU A 257 -5.74 -16.75 15.57
CA LEU A 257 -5.66 -16.67 14.10
C LEU A 257 -4.70 -17.72 13.53
N ASN A 258 -3.58 -17.99 14.20
CA ASN A 258 -2.63 -19.03 13.80
C ASN A 258 -3.22 -20.45 13.99
N ASN A 259 -4.06 -20.68 14.99
CA ASN A 259 -4.76 -21.95 15.16
C ASN A 259 -5.86 -22.15 14.11
N HIS A 260 -6.61 -21.10 13.75
CA HIS A 260 -7.60 -21.20 12.68
C HIS A 260 -6.97 -21.42 11.30
N SER A 261 -5.81 -20.82 11.01
CA SER A 261 -5.08 -21.10 9.77
C SER A 261 -4.51 -22.52 9.74
N ARG A 262 -4.04 -23.05 10.89
CA ARG A 262 -3.63 -24.47 11.05
C ARG A 262 -4.78 -25.45 10.90
N GLN A 263 -5.97 -25.11 11.40
CA GLN A 263 -7.14 -25.99 11.34
C GLN A 263 -7.72 -26.04 9.92
N ASN A 264 -7.81 -24.90 9.21
CA ASN A 264 -8.23 -24.86 7.81
C ASN A 264 -7.24 -25.54 6.85
N SER A 265 -5.93 -25.57 7.18
CA SER A 265 -4.93 -26.33 6.41
C SER A 265 -4.92 -27.83 6.73
N SER A 266 -5.46 -28.24 7.89
CA SER A 266 -5.59 -29.65 8.26
C SER A 266 -6.90 -30.29 7.79
N THR A 267 -7.93 -29.50 7.49
CA THR A 267 -9.21 -29.98 6.93
C THR A 267 -9.26 -29.96 5.40
N ALA A 268 -8.23 -29.43 4.74
CA ALA A 268 -8.12 -29.40 3.28
C ALA A 268 -7.35 -30.61 2.73
N PHE A 269 -7.55 -31.82 3.26
CA PHE A 269 -7.28 -33.10 2.57
C PHE A 269 -7.99 -34.22 3.36
N PRO A 270 -8.97 -34.91 2.74
CA PRO A 270 -8.70 -36.28 2.33
C PRO A 270 -9.14 -36.49 0.88
N ALA A 271 -8.16 -36.55 -0.02
CA ALA A 271 -8.34 -37.21 -1.30
C ALA A 271 -8.16 -38.72 -1.06
N THR A 272 -9.26 -39.43 -0.85
CA THR A 272 -9.33 -40.86 -1.19
C THR A 272 -10.72 -41.10 -1.77
N LEU A 273 -10.85 -40.78 -3.06
CA LEU A 273 -11.90 -41.28 -3.94
C LEU A 273 -11.77 -42.81 -3.97
N THR A 274 -12.60 -43.50 -3.19
CA THR A 274 -12.92 -44.90 -3.44
C THR A 274 -14.12 -44.93 -4.37
N VAL A 275 -13.84 -45.21 -5.64
CA VAL A 275 -14.85 -45.58 -6.64
C VAL A 275 -15.48 -46.87 -6.16
N ASN A 276 -16.78 -46.83 -5.82
CA ASN A 276 -17.56 -48.05 -5.62
C ASN A 276 -18.63 -48.12 -6.72
N THR A 277 -18.46 -49.10 -7.60
CA THR A 277 -19.44 -49.51 -8.61
C THR A 277 -20.26 -50.65 -8.01
N THR A 278 -21.59 -50.52 -7.98
CA THR A 278 -22.63 -51.59 -7.95
C THR A 278 -23.97 -50.89 -7.73
N SER A 279 -24.78 -50.77 -8.80
CA SER A 279 -25.93 -51.61 -9.16
C SER A 279 -27.25 -51.01 -8.66
N VAL A 280 -28.05 -50.48 -9.59
CA VAL A 280 -29.38 -50.98 -9.94
C VAL A 280 -30.41 -50.79 -8.83
N GLU A 281 -31.31 -49.83 -9.01
CA GLU A 281 -32.75 -50.14 -9.04
C GLU A 281 -33.54 -49.03 -9.74
N ASN A 282 -34.39 -49.48 -10.65
CA ASN A 282 -35.44 -48.71 -11.31
C ASN A 282 -36.41 -48.20 -10.25
N GLU A 283 -36.89 -46.97 -10.40
CA GLU A 283 -38.33 -46.75 -10.29
C GLU A 283 -38.75 -45.57 -11.18
N SER A 284 -39.63 -45.93 -12.10
CA SER A 284 -40.51 -45.08 -12.89
C SER A 284 -41.42 -44.26 -11.97
N ASP A 285 -41.68 -43.01 -12.32
CA ASP A 285 -43.04 -42.56 -12.64
C ASP A 285 -43.05 -41.10 -13.14
N CYS A 286 -43.42 -40.98 -14.42
CA CYS A 286 -44.50 -40.12 -14.92
C CYS A 286 -45.29 -39.35 -13.85
N ASP A 287 -45.30 -38.02 -13.89
CA ASP A 287 -46.24 -37.26 -14.72
C ASP A 287 -46.28 -35.78 -14.32
N SER A 288 -46.50 -34.98 -15.35
CA SER A 288 -46.93 -33.59 -15.32
C SER A 288 -48.35 -33.44 -14.76
N GLU A 289 -48.60 -32.46 -13.90
CA GLU A 289 -49.90 -31.77 -13.92
C GLU A 289 -49.81 -30.38 -13.29
N SER A 290 -50.64 -29.50 -13.83
CA SER A 290 -50.70 -28.07 -13.66
C SER A 290 -51.81 -27.64 -12.69
N ASP A 291 -51.79 -26.34 -12.39
CA ASP A 291 -52.92 -25.45 -12.09
C ASP A 291 -53.57 -25.41 -10.69
N ASP A 292 -53.51 -24.18 -10.18
CA ASP A 292 -54.58 -23.35 -9.63
C ASP A 292 -55.23 -23.56 -8.24
N ASP A 293 -55.18 -22.44 -7.52
CA ASP A 293 -56.22 -21.79 -6.71
C ASP A 293 -56.76 -22.40 -5.41
N HIS A 294 -56.53 -21.64 -4.32
CA HIS A 294 -57.50 -21.07 -3.35
C HIS A 294 -56.80 -20.79 -1.99
N GLU A 295 -56.75 -19.52 -1.54
CA GLU A 295 -57.56 -18.96 -0.42
C GLU A 295 -57.35 -19.65 0.95
N THR A 296 -57.19 -19.02 2.12
CA THR A 296 -57.16 -17.64 2.64
C THR A 296 -56.72 -17.70 4.13
N VAL A 297 -56.20 -16.58 4.66
CA VAL A 297 -56.40 -16.08 6.05
C VAL A 297 -55.69 -16.80 7.24
N HIS A 298 -54.68 -16.17 7.86
CA HIS A 298 -54.81 -15.36 9.10
C HIS A 298 -53.47 -14.78 9.63
N GLN A 299 -53.49 -13.46 9.86
CA GLN A 299 -52.93 -12.69 10.99
C GLN A 299 -51.45 -12.21 11.09
N ALA A 300 -51.37 -10.86 11.15
CA ALA A 300 -50.48 -9.96 11.90
C ALA A 300 -49.01 -9.81 11.44
N GLY A 301 -48.45 -8.62 11.20
CA GLY A 301 -48.86 -7.24 11.36
C GLY A 301 -47.62 -6.32 11.24
N LEU A 302 -47.85 -5.05 10.93
CA LEU A 302 -46.93 -3.89 10.91
C LEU A 302 -46.08 -3.64 9.64
N ALA A 303 -46.58 -2.69 8.85
CA ALA A 303 -45.89 -2.03 7.75
C ALA A 303 -45.49 -0.59 8.14
N ARG A 304 -44.39 -0.09 7.52
CA ARG A 304 -43.94 1.31 7.36
C ARG A 304 -43.33 1.95 8.62
N ALA A 305 -42.23 2.70 8.60
CA ALA A 305 -41.80 3.75 7.67
C ALA A 305 -40.31 4.14 7.92
N PRO A 306 -39.66 4.94 7.04
CA PRO A 306 -38.23 5.26 7.06
C PRO A 306 -37.85 6.38 8.06
N ILE A 307 -36.66 6.28 8.66
CA ILE A 307 -36.16 7.24 9.65
C ILE A 307 -35.54 8.46 8.97
N ARG A 308 -36.17 9.60 9.28
CA ARG A 308 -35.80 10.98 8.95
C ARG A 308 -34.79 11.48 10.00
N VAL A 309 -33.61 11.94 9.58
CA VAL A 309 -32.62 12.58 10.46
C VAL A 309 -33.10 14.00 10.80
N LEU A 310 -33.27 14.24 12.10
CA LEU A 310 -33.78 15.48 12.69
C LEU A 310 -32.63 16.46 12.97
N LEU A 311 -32.72 17.63 12.34
CA LEU A 311 -32.03 18.87 12.68
C LEU A 311 -32.23 19.23 14.15
N VAL A 312 -31.13 19.53 14.87
CA VAL A 312 -31.16 20.26 16.15
C VAL A 312 -30.67 21.68 15.90
N LYS A 313 -31.61 22.63 15.90
CA LYS A 313 -31.36 24.08 15.90
C LYS A 313 -32.23 24.69 17.00
N ASN A 314 -31.62 25.07 18.12
CA ASN A 314 -31.83 26.32 18.87
C ASN A 314 -31.43 26.18 20.33
N ILE A 315 -30.44 26.96 20.73
CA ILE A 315 -30.22 27.43 22.09
C ILE A 315 -30.26 28.98 21.99
N PRO A 316 -31.27 29.68 22.54
CA PRO A 316 -31.16 31.10 22.93
C PRO A 316 -30.32 31.15 24.23
N ILE A 317 -29.71 32.23 24.69
CA ILE A 317 -30.29 33.47 25.25
C ILE A 317 -29.11 34.42 25.57
N GLY A 318 -29.35 35.74 25.56
CA GLY A 318 -28.73 36.69 26.50
C GLY A 318 -27.55 37.48 25.99
#